data_AF-A0A419FW96-F1
#
_entry.id   AF-A0A419FW96-F1
#
_cell.length_a   1.000
_cell.length_b   1.000
_cell.length_c   1.000
_cell.angle_alpha   90.00
_cell.angle_beta   90.00
_cell.angle_gamma   90.00
#
_symmetry.space_group_name_H-M   'P 1'
#
loop_
_entity.id
_entity.type
_entity.pdbx_description
1 polymer ?
#
loop_
_entity_poly.entity_id
_entity_poly.type
_entity_poly.pdbx_seq_one_letter_code
_entity_poly.pdbx_strand_id
1 'polypeptide(L)'
;MPVYADLLLNFLSRIEIIVLINMEQEKTDLTDSIRTLLVKVDIVFHVLAALLLLVACGFIIFYAFANILSPSRASMIALVNDVLLALIVLELLWTVIRFLKKQKFSLGPFLAIGIIAAVRRILLIEAQTSLMDHTPVEKLYEMGLGAGVIIVLMAAYYLSVKAQQYEQ
;
A
#
# COMPACT_ATOMS: atom_id res chain seq x y z
N MET A 1 -18.05 -51.83 46.96
CA MET A 1 -18.32 -51.49 45.55
C MET A 1 -18.07 -50.02 45.14
N PRO A 2 -17.83 -48.99 46.00
CA PRO A 2 -17.71 -47.60 45.52
C PRO A 2 -16.33 -47.23 44.97
N VAL A 3 -15.26 -47.93 45.39
CA VAL A 3 -13.87 -47.60 45.05
C VAL A 3 -13.56 -47.67 43.54
N TYR A 4 -14.21 -48.59 42.81
CA TYR A 4 -13.99 -48.74 41.37
C TYR A 4 -14.71 -47.68 40.53
N ALA A 5 -15.83 -47.14 41.01
CA ALA A 5 -16.59 -46.10 40.31
C ALA A 5 -15.83 -44.76 40.35
N ASP A 6 -15.28 -44.38 41.50
CA ASP A 6 -14.43 -43.19 41.64
C ASP A 6 -13.16 -43.27 40.80
N LEU A 7 -12.56 -44.46 40.72
CA LEU A 7 -11.36 -44.67 39.91
C LEU A 7 -11.64 -44.47 38.41
N LEU A 8 -12.77 -44.97 37.91
CA LEU A 8 -13.19 -44.78 36.52
C LEU A 8 -13.55 -43.32 36.21
N LEU A 9 -14.24 -42.63 37.14
CA LEU A 9 -14.62 -41.23 36.97
C LEU A 9 -13.38 -40.31 36.89
N ASN A 10 -12.38 -40.58 37.72
CA ASN A 10 -11.13 -39.82 37.74
C ASN A 10 -10.26 -40.10 36.48
N PHE A 11 -10.36 -41.31 35.93
CA PHE A 11 -9.66 -41.67 34.69
C PHE A 11 -10.32 -41.04 33.45
N LEU A 12 -11.65 -41.05 33.37
CA LEU A 12 -12.40 -40.42 32.27
C LEU A 12 -12.22 -38.90 32.26
N SER A 13 -12.26 -38.25 33.42
CA SER A 13 -12.00 -36.80 33.54
C SER A 13 -10.60 -36.42 33.04
N ARG A 14 -9.58 -37.23 33.35
CA ARG A 14 -8.21 -36.99 32.88
C ARG A 14 -8.06 -37.12 31.36
N ILE A 15 -8.77 -38.07 30.74
CA ILE A 15 -8.76 -38.24 29.28
C ILE A 15 -9.43 -37.05 28.60
N GLU A 16 -10.57 -36.59 29.11
CA GLU A 16 -11.31 -35.46 28.55
C GLU A 16 -10.49 -34.15 28.58
N ILE A 17 -9.76 -33.92 29.69
CA ILE A 17 -8.85 -32.78 29.83
C ILE A 17 -7.68 -32.85 28.83
N ILE A 18 -7.09 -34.03 28.61
CA ILE A 18 -6.00 -34.22 27.63
C ILE A 18 -6.49 -33.95 26.21
N VAL A 19 -7.70 -34.39 25.85
CA VAL A 19 -8.28 -34.15 24.52
C VAL A 19 -8.59 -32.67 24.29
N LEU A 20 -9.13 -31.96 25.29
CA LEU A 20 -9.37 -30.52 25.23
C LEU A 20 -8.08 -29.71 25.05
N ILE A 21 -7.02 -30.06 25.80
CA ILE A 21 -5.71 -29.41 25.68
C ILE A 21 -5.11 -29.64 24.30
N ASN A 22 -5.20 -30.86 23.75
CA ASN A 22 -4.65 -31.18 22.44
C ASN A 22 -5.37 -30.44 21.29
N MET A 23 -6.69 -30.27 21.39
CA MET A 23 -7.51 -29.50 20.44
C MET A 23 -7.23 -27.98 20.48
N GLU A 24 -6.86 -27.44 21.64
CA GLU A 24 -6.51 -26.02 21.79
C GLU A 24 -5.11 -25.69 21.25
N GLN A 25 -4.16 -26.63 21.37
CA GLN A 25 -2.80 -26.52 20.84
C GLN A 25 -2.75 -26.58 19.30
N GLU A 26 -3.59 -27.40 18.64
CA GLU A 26 -3.60 -27.53 17.17
C GLU A 26 -4.11 -26.25 16.47
N LYS A 27 -5.09 -25.55 17.06
CA LYS A 27 -5.62 -24.29 16.50
C LYS A 27 -4.66 -23.10 16.64
N THR A 28 -3.83 -23.10 17.68
CA THR A 28 -2.87 -22.03 17.95
C THR A 28 -1.66 -22.13 17.01
N ASP A 29 -1.15 -23.32 16.76
CA ASP A 29 0.00 -23.55 15.85
C ASP A 29 -0.31 -23.23 14.37
N LEU A 30 -1.53 -23.55 13.91
CA LEU A 30 -1.97 -23.25 12.54
C LEU A 30 -2.14 -21.73 12.31
N THR A 31 -2.70 -21.02 13.30
CA THR A 31 -2.92 -19.57 13.22
C THR A 31 -1.60 -18.80 13.24
N ASP A 32 -0.64 -19.24 14.05
CA ASP A 32 0.68 -18.62 14.13
C ASP A 32 1.54 -18.91 12.89
N SER A 33 1.45 -20.11 12.32
CA SER A 33 2.10 -20.44 11.05
C SER A 33 1.58 -19.61 9.87
N ILE A 34 0.25 -19.47 9.74
CA ILE A 34 -0.37 -18.64 8.70
C ILE A 34 0.03 -17.16 8.86
N ARG A 35 -0.02 -16.64 10.09
CA ARG A 35 0.38 -15.26 10.39
C ARG A 35 1.83 -14.98 10.03
N THR A 36 2.73 -15.92 10.35
CA THR A 36 4.17 -15.76 10.07
C THR A 36 4.48 -15.88 8.57
N LEU A 37 3.78 -16.77 7.86
CA LEU A 37 3.85 -16.85 6.40
C LEU A 37 3.36 -15.57 5.73
N LEU A 38 2.20 -15.05 6.15
CA LEU A 38 1.61 -13.83 5.60
C LEU A 38 2.54 -12.62 5.79
N VAL A 39 3.19 -12.51 6.96
CA VAL A 39 4.19 -11.46 7.22
C VAL A 39 5.44 -11.61 6.34
N LYS A 40 5.96 -12.82 6.15
CA LYS A 40 7.11 -13.05 5.25
C LYS A 40 6.78 -12.69 3.81
N VAL A 41 5.61 -13.12 3.33
CA VAL A 41 5.14 -12.83 1.97
C VAL A 41 4.97 -11.32 1.77
N ASP A 42 4.34 -10.62 2.71
CA ASP A 42 4.18 -9.17 2.68
C ASP A 42 5.54 -8.46 2.57
N ILE A 43 6.53 -8.83 3.40
CA ILE A 43 7.87 -8.25 3.36
C ILE A 43 8.54 -8.48 2.00
N VAL A 44 8.42 -9.69 1.44
CA VAL A 44 9.02 -10.01 0.13
C VAL A 44 8.39 -9.16 -0.98
N PHE A 45 7.06 -9.04 -1.03
CA PHE A 45 6.38 -8.19 -2.00
C PHE A 45 6.81 -6.72 -1.90
N HIS A 46 6.97 -6.19 -0.68
CA HIS A 46 7.38 -4.81 -0.49
C HIS A 46 8.85 -4.56 -0.87
N VAL A 47 9.76 -5.46 -0.51
CA VAL A 47 11.17 -5.38 -0.91
C VAL A 47 11.29 -5.43 -2.43
N LEU A 48 10.53 -6.32 -3.07
CA LEU A 48 10.48 -6.44 -4.52
C LEU A 48 9.93 -5.16 -5.17
N ALA A 49 8.85 -4.59 -4.63
CA ALA A 49 8.28 -3.33 -5.13
C ALA A 49 9.26 -2.16 -5.02
N ALA A 50 9.95 -2.03 -3.88
CA ALA A 50 10.96 -1.00 -3.67
C ALA A 50 12.13 -1.15 -4.67
N LEU A 51 12.60 -2.38 -4.90
CA LEU A 51 13.64 -2.68 -5.89
C LEU A 51 13.19 -2.31 -7.30
N LEU A 52 11.98 -2.71 -7.70
CA LEU A 52 11.42 -2.39 -9.03
C LEU A 52 11.29 -0.89 -9.25
N LEU A 53 10.78 -0.15 -8.27
CA LEU A 53 10.68 1.31 -8.35
C LEU A 53 12.06 1.97 -8.45
N LEU A 54 13.06 1.47 -7.74
CA LEU A 54 14.43 1.99 -7.80
C LEU A 54 15.04 1.78 -9.19
N VAL A 55 14.84 0.61 -9.79
CA VAL A 55 15.27 0.32 -11.17
C VAL A 55 14.54 1.23 -12.17
N ALA A 56 13.21 1.36 -12.05
CA ALA A 56 12.41 2.23 -12.92
C ALA A 56 12.88 3.69 -12.85
N CYS A 57 13.14 4.21 -11.65
CA CYS A 57 13.67 5.55 -11.44
C CYS A 57 15.02 5.74 -12.15
N GLY A 58 15.94 4.77 -12.00
CA GLY A 58 17.22 4.77 -12.69
C GLY A 58 17.08 4.84 -14.21
N PHE A 59 16.17 4.04 -14.79
CA PHE A 59 15.88 4.08 -16.22
C PHE A 59 15.31 5.42 -16.69
N ILE A 60 14.34 5.99 -15.97
CA ILE A 60 13.73 7.27 -16.33
C ILE A 60 14.78 8.38 -16.34
N ILE A 61 15.63 8.45 -15.31
CA ILE A 61 16.72 9.44 -15.23
C ILE A 61 17.73 9.24 -16.36
N PHE A 62 18.08 7.99 -16.68
CA PHE A 62 18.98 7.68 -17.77
C PHE A 62 18.45 8.17 -19.13
N TYR A 63 17.17 7.89 -19.44
CA TYR A 63 16.52 8.38 -20.66
C TYR A 63 16.40 9.90 -20.68
N ALA A 64 16.04 10.52 -19.56
CA ALA A 64 15.98 11.97 -19.43
C ALA A 64 17.34 12.60 -19.76
N PHE A 65 18.44 12.03 -19.24
CA PHE A 65 19.80 12.51 -19.52
C PHE A 65 20.19 12.34 -20.99
N ALA A 66 19.85 11.21 -21.61
CA ALA A 66 20.11 10.97 -23.03
C ALA A 66 19.37 11.98 -23.93
N ASN A 67 18.16 12.40 -23.54
CA ASN A 67 17.34 13.34 -24.30
C ASN A 67 17.86 14.79 -24.27
N ILE A 68 18.72 15.14 -23.30
CA ILE A 68 19.39 16.45 -23.21
C ILE A 68 20.36 16.66 -24.38
N LEU A 69 20.97 15.59 -24.91
CA LEU A 69 21.98 15.68 -25.97
C LEU A 69 21.40 16.15 -27.32
N SER A 70 20.07 16.10 -27.51
CA SER A 70 19.37 16.60 -28.70
C SER A 70 18.37 17.70 -28.33
N PRO A 71 18.82 18.94 -28.10
CA PRO A 71 17.97 20.01 -27.60
C PRO A 71 16.98 20.49 -28.68
N SER A 72 15.71 20.18 -28.47
CA SER A 72 14.58 20.75 -29.19
C SER A 72 13.53 21.25 -28.18
N ARG A 73 12.58 22.08 -28.63
CA ARG A 73 11.46 22.52 -27.77
C ARG A 73 10.67 21.32 -27.22
N ALA A 74 10.46 20.30 -28.05
CA ALA A 74 9.83 19.05 -27.64
C ALA A 74 10.69 18.25 -26.65
N SER A 75 12.02 18.29 -26.78
CA SER A 75 12.94 17.59 -25.86
C SER A 75 12.95 18.21 -24.46
N MET A 76 12.86 19.54 -24.34
CA MET A 76 12.77 20.22 -23.04
C MET A 76 11.52 19.82 -22.27
N ILE A 77 10.41 19.67 -22.98
CA ILE A 77 9.13 19.22 -22.45
C ILE A 77 9.20 17.75 -22.02
N ALA A 78 9.74 16.89 -22.87
CA ALA A 78 9.93 15.47 -22.55
C ALA A 78 10.83 15.31 -21.32
N LEU A 79 11.87 16.15 -21.20
CA LEU A 79 12.73 16.19 -20.02
C LEU A 79 11.96 16.53 -18.74
N VAL A 80 11.10 17.57 -18.77
CA VAL A 80 10.27 17.93 -17.61
C VAL A 80 9.32 16.80 -17.25
N ASN A 81 8.67 16.17 -18.24
CA ASN A 81 7.79 15.03 -18.03
C ASN A 81 8.54 13.83 -17.41
N ASP A 82 9.73 13.53 -17.90
CA ASP A 82 10.54 12.41 -17.39
C ASP A 82 11.07 12.70 -15.97
N VAL A 83 11.49 13.93 -15.68
CA VAL A 83 11.88 14.35 -14.33
C VAL A 83 10.67 14.30 -13.39
N LEU A 84 9.51 14.79 -13.82
CA LEU A 84 8.28 14.70 -13.04
C LEU A 84 7.94 13.23 -12.77
N LEU A 85 8.04 12.36 -13.79
CA LEU A 85 7.84 10.92 -13.66
C LEU A 85 8.85 10.27 -12.70
N ALA A 86 10.12 10.69 -12.71
CA ALA A 86 11.12 10.21 -11.76
C ALA A 86 10.80 10.65 -10.33
N LEU A 87 10.41 11.91 -10.12
CA LEU A 87 9.95 12.42 -8.81
C LEU A 87 8.73 11.67 -8.31
N ILE A 88 7.81 11.36 -9.21
CA ILE A 88 6.65 10.49 -8.98
C ILE A 88 7.10 9.12 -8.46
N VAL A 89 7.98 8.44 -9.17
CA VAL A 89 8.48 7.11 -8.75
C VAL A 89 9.22 7.20 -7.42
N LEU A 90 10.03 8.23 -7.20
CA LEU A 90 10.76 8.45 -5.95
C LEU A 90 9.83 8.67 -4.75
N GLU A 91 8.76 9.42 -4.95
CA GLU A 91 7.77 9.67 -3.91
C GLU A 91 6.91 8.42 -3.62
N LEU A 92 6.66 7.55 -4.63
CA LEU A 92 6.11 6.19 -4.36
C LEU A 92 7.08 5.34 -3.56
N LEU A 93 8.37 5.38 -3.89
CA LEU A 93 9.40 4.64 -3.17
C LEU A 93 9.44 5.08 -1.71
N TRP A 94 9.41 6.39 -1.44
CA TRP A 94 9.34 6.91 -0.08
C TRP A 94 8.09 6.45 0.68
N THR A 95 6.95 6.43 -0.01
CA THR A 95 5.69 5.92 0.52
C THR A 95 5.78 4.44 0.90
N VAL A 96 6.32 3.60 0.01
CA VAL A 96 6.54 2.17 0.24
C VAL A 96 7.49 1.95 1.41
N ILE A 97 8.56 2.73 1.50
CA ILE A 97 9.52 2.69 2.62
C ILE A 97 8.87 3.12 3.95
N ARG A 98 7.99 4.12 3.92
CA ARG A 98 7.24 4.55 5.10
C ARG A 98 6.27 3.45 5.58
N PHE A 99 5.63 2.76 4.64
CA PHE A 99 4.79 1.60 4.94
C PHE A 99 5.61 0.44 5.53
N LEU A 100 6.81 0.18 4.99
CA LEU A 100 7.76 -0.83 5.48
C LEU A 100 8.17 -0.65 6.95
N LYS A 101 8.11 0.57 7.51
CA LYS A 101 8.45 0.83 8.92
C LYS A 101 7.39 0.36 9.94
N LYS A 102 6.45 -0.53 9.54
CA LYS A 102 5.47 -1.20 10.43
C LYS A 102 4.62 -0.24 11.26
N GLN A 103 4.00 0.76 10.63
CA GLN A 103 2.79 1.33 11.22
C GLN A 103 1.68 0.29 11.06
N LYS A 104 0.96 -0.03 12.15
CA LYS A 104 -0.25 -0.88 12.09
C LYS A 104 -1.13 -0.38 10.93
N PHE A 105 -1.75 -1.30 10.18
CA PHE A 105 -2.72 -0.97 9.11
C PHE A 105 -3.70 0.09 9.62
N SER A 106 -3.39 1.34 9.29
CA SER A 106 -4.14 2.50 9.72
C SER A 106 -4.65 3.12 8.45
N LEU A 107 -5.95 3.38 8.41
CA LEU A 107 -6.59 4.00 7.26
C LEU A 107 -5.93 5.35 6.95
N GLY A 108 -5.46 6.09 7.95
CA GLY A 108 -4.80 7.39 7.78
C GLY A 108 -3.64 7.37 6.76
N PRO A 109 -2.57 6.61 6.99
CA PRO A 109 -1.48 6.43 6.03
C PRO A 109 -1.95 5.97 4.64
N PHE A 110 -2.88 5.02 4.54
CA PHE A 110 -3.37 4.55 3.25
C PHE A 110 -4.11 5.64 2.47
N LEU A 111 -4.99 6.39 3.12
CA LEU A 111 -5.73 7.49 2.49
C LEU A 111 -4.81 8.65 2.11
N ALA A 112 -3.81 8.97 2.93
CA ALA A 112 -2.79 9.96 2.60
C ALA A 112 -2.04 9.58 1.31
N ILE A 113 -1.68 8.30 1.16
CA ILE A 113 -1.03 7.77 -0.04
C ILE A 113 -1.96 7.88 -1.26
N GLY A 114 -3.24 7.52 -1.11
CA GLY A 114 -4.24 7.66 -2.18
C GLY A 114 -4.40 9.11 -2.65
N ILE A 115 -4.44 10.08 -1.72
CA ILE A 115 -4.51 11.51 -2.03
C ILE A 115 -3.26 11.97 -2.80
N ILE A 116 -2.06 11.61 -2.32
CA ILE A 116 -0.80 11.97 -2.99
C ILE A 116 -0.76 11.40 -4.42
N ALA A 117 -1.18 10.15 -4.61
CA ALA A 117 -1.22 9.51 -5.92
C ALA A 117 -2.22 10.20 -6.88
N ALA A 118 -3.39 10.62 -6.37
CA ALA A 118 -4.41 11.30 -7.17
C ALA A 118 -3.97 12.72 -7.57
N VAL A 119 -3.46 13.53 -6.61
CA VAL A 119 -2.92 14.89 -6.88
C VAL A 119 -1.86 14.83 -7.96
N ARG A 120 -0.94 13.88 -7.82
CA ARG A 120 0.12 13.65 -8.78
C ARG A 120 -0.39 13.32 -10.18
N ARG A 121 -1.38 12.44 -10.31
CA ARG A 121 -1.94 12.08 -11.61
C ARG A 121 -2.50 13.31 -12.31
N ILE A 122 -3.15 14.21 -11.57
CA ILE A 122 -3.61 15.49 -12.10
C ILE A 122 -2.43 16.33 -12.60
N LEU A 123 -1.38 16.52 -11.80
CA LEU A 123 -0.19 17.30 -12.21
C LEU A 123 0.46 16.76 -13.49
N LEU A 124 0.52 15.43 -13.66
CA LEU A 124 1.04 14.82 -14.88
C LEU A 124 0.15 15.11 -16.10
N ILE A 125 -1.17 14.96 -15.95
CA ILE A 125 -2.12 15.23 -17.05
C ILE A 125 -2.10 16.73 -17.38
N GLU A 126 -1.99 17.63 -16.39
CA GLU A 126 -1.87 19.08 -16.63
C GLU A 126 -0.58 19.43 -17.36
N ALA A 127 0.56 18.88 -16.94
CA ALA A 127 1.84 19.08 -17.62
C ALA A 127 1.78 18.60 -19.07
N GLN A 128 1.14 17.46 -19.34
CA GLN A 128 0.94 16.94 -20.71
C GLN A 128 -0.03 17.80 -21.53
N THR A 129 -1.08 18.31 -20.90
CA THR A 129 -2.13 19.09 -21.56
C THR A 129 -1.70 20.52 -21.87
N SER A 130 -0.83 21.12 -21.05
CA SER A 130 -0.27 22.48 -21.25
C SER A 130 0.50 22.65 -22.57
N LEU A 131 0.69 21.58 -23.31
CA LEU A 131 1.55 21.47 -24.49
C LEU A 131 0.74 21.14 -25.75
N MET A 132 -0.54 20.82 -25.58
CA MET A 132 -1.46 20.58 -26.67
C MET A 132 -2.11 21.91 -27.04
N ASP A 133 -2.05 22.31 -28.30
CA ASP A 133 -2.73 23.53 -28.78
C ASP A 133 -4.26 23.46 -28.62
N HIS A 134 -4.80 22.24 -28.50
CA HIS A 134 -6.21 21.98 -28.27
C HIS A 134 -6.35 20.92 -27.17
N THR A 135 -6.95 21.29 -26.04
CA THR A 135 -7.25 20.33 -24.97
C THR A 135 -8.43 19.44 -25.39
N PRO A 136 -8.23 18.12 -25.55
CA PRO A 136 -9.35 17.22 -25.82
C PRO A 136 -10.28 17.19 -24.61
N VAL A 137 -11.60 17.16 -24.85
CA VAL A 137 -12.62 17.08 -23.80
C VAL A 137 -12.46 15.85 -22.89
N GLU A 138 -11.87 14.77 -23.42
CA GLU A 138 -11.52 13.57 -22.67
C GLU A 138 -10.51 13.84 -21.56
N LYS A 139 -9.49 14.69 -21.81
CA LYS A 139 -8.48 15.04 -20.81
C LYS A 139 -9.06 15.92 -19.71
N LEU A 140 -9.98 16.82 -20.06
CA LEU A 140 -10.74 17.62 -19.08
C LEU A 140 -11.59 16.72 -18.18
N TYR A 141 -12.25 15.70 -18.74
CA TYR A 141 -13.00 14.73 -17.95
C TYR A 141 -12.08 13.91 -17.03
N GLU A 142 -10.92 13.48 -17.53
CA GLU A 142 -9.92 12.75 -16.73
C GLU A 142 -9.41 13.59 -15.54
N MET A 143 -9.15 14.89 -15.73
CA MET A 143 -8.79 15.82 -14.66
C MET A 143 -9.93 16.02 -13.66
N GLY A 144 -11.15 16.23 -14.15
CA GLY A 144 -12.33 16.43 -13.32
C GLY A 144 -12.65 15.21 -12.45
N LEU A 145 -12.53 14.00 -13.03
CA LEU A 145 -12.66 12.74 -12.31
C LEU A 145 -11.58 12.62 -11.22
N GLY A 146 -10.32 12.92 -11.56
CA GLY A 146 -9.21 12.93 -10.61
C GLY A 146 -9.46 13.88 -9.42
N ALA A 147 -9.95 15.09 -9.69
CA ALA A 147 -10.29 16.07 -8.65
C ALA A 147 -11.44 15.56 -7.76
N GLY A 148 -12.47 14.94 -8.36
CA GLY A 148 -13.56 14.31 -7.61
C GLY A 148 -13.06 13.20 -6.68
N VAL A 149 -12.15 12.34 -7.15
CA VAL A 149 -11.54 11.29 -6.33
C VAL A 149 -10.78 11.87 -5.14
N ILE A 150 -10.03 12.97 -5.33
CA ILE A 150 -9.33 13.65 -4.23
C ILE A 150 -10.31 14.13 -3.17
N ILE A 151 -11.43 14.75 -3.56
CA ILE A 151 -12.45 15.24 -2.62
C ILE A 151 -13.05 14.08 -1.82
N VAL A 152 -13.38 12.97 -2.48
CA VAL A 152 -13.91 11.77 -1.82
C VAL A 152 -12.89 11.19 -0.83
N LEU A 153 -11.62 11.08 -1.24
CA LEU A 153 -10.55 10.58 -0.38
C LEU A 153 -10.28 11.52 0.80
N MET A 154 -10.34 12.84 0.60
CA MET A 154 -10.23 13.82 1.68
C MET A 154 -11.39 13.70 2.68
N ALA A 155 -12.62 13.53 2.21
CA ALA A 155 -13.78 13.33 3.07
C ALA A 155 -13.64 12.03 3.88
N ALA A 156 -13.22 10.94 3.24
CA ALA A 156 -12.95 9.67 3.92
C ALA A 156 -11.80 9.79 4.93
N TYR A 157 -10.76 10.56 4.62
CA TYR A 157 -9.63 10.81 5.54
C TYR A 157 -10.09 11.59 6.76
N TYR A 158 -10.86 12.65 6.55
CA TYR A 158 -11.44 13.44 7.63
C TYR A 158 -12.32 12.58 8.55
N LEU A 159 -13.17 11.73 7.97
CA LEU A 159 -14.01 10.81 8.75
C LEU A 159 -13.18 9.78 9.51
N SER A 160 -12.14 9.22 8.88
CA SER A 160 -11.23 8.25 9.52
C SER A 160 -10.51 8.86 10.72
N VAL A 161 -10.03 10.09 10.60
CA VAL A 161 -9.36 10.79 11.71
C VAL A 161 -10.36 11.08 12.83
N LYS A 162 -11.57 11.53 12.48
CA LYS A 162 -12.62 11.81 13.48
C LYS A 162 -13.08 10.55 14.20
N ALA A 163 -13.21 9.41 13.51
CA ALA A 163 -13.59 8.13 14.12
C ALA A 163 -12.52 7.66 15.12
N GLN A 164 -11.24 7.81 14.80
CA GLN A 164 -10.14 7.47 15.72
C GLN A 164 -10.11 8.35 16.97
N GLN A 165 -10.66 9.57 16.92
CA GLN A 165 -10.80 10.45 18.10
C GLN A 165 -11.91 10.02 19.07
N TYR A 166 -12.85 9.17 18.67
CA TYR A 166 -13.90 8.65 19.57
C TYR A 166 -13.49 7.37 20.32
N GLU A 167 -12.39 6.73 19.92
CA GLU A 167 -11.82 5.54 20.59
C GLU A 167 -10.79 5.88 21.67
N GLN A 168 -10.46 7.17 21.88
CA GLN A 168 -9.59 7.65 22.96
C GLN A 168 -10.39 8.43 24.00
#